data_AF-A0A3D5KHL0-F1
#
_entry.id   AF-A0A3D5KHL0-F1
#
_cell.length_a   1.000
_cell.length_b   1.000
_cell.length_c   1.000
_cell.angle_alpha   90.00
_cell.angle_beta   90.00
_cell.angle_gamma   90.00
#
_symmetry.space_group_name_H-M   'P 1'
#
loop_
_entity.id
_entity.type
_entity.pdbx_description
1 polymer ?
#
loop_
_entity_poly.entity_id
_entity_poly.type
_entity_poly.pdbx_seq_one_letter_code
_entity_poly.pdbx_strand_id
1 'polypeptide(L)' 'MGTTTIVSDFTSHGKESQGFYDNVEKIKRWRERYNTPQGVEELFDILNHYGRANTYCPERAYFVAYVLSSEGYKVKVITG' A
#
# COMPACT_ATOMS: atom_id res chain seq x y z
N MET A 1 -15.79 8.19 13.50
CA MET A 1 -15.20 8.24 12.14
C MET A 1 -15.01 6.80 11.70
N GLY A 2 -15.45 6.47 10.48
CA GLY A 2 -15.31 5.14 9.92
C GLY A 2 -13.85 4.78 9.66
N THR A 3 -13.53 3.49 9.61
CA THR A 3 -12.17 3.01 9.34
C THR A 3 -12.13 2.41 7.95
N THR A 4 -11.09 2.71 7.17
CA THR A 4 -10.88 2.12 5.84
C THR A 4 -9.72 1.15 5.88
N THR A 5 -9.98 -0.10 5.48
CA THR A 5 -9.00 -1.18 5.37
C THR A 5 -8.63 -1.39 3.91
N ILE A 6 -7.34 -1.60 3.66
CA ILE A 6 -6.77 -2.01 2.38
C ILE A 6 -6.21 -3.41 2.56
N VAL A 7 -6.53 -4.32 1.64
CA VAL A 7 -5.92 -5.65 1.54
C VAL A 7 -5.31 -5.78 0.16
N SER A 8 -4.06 -6.25 0.08
CA SER A 8 -3.33 -6.38 -1.18
C SER A 8 -2.40 -7.60 -1.21
N ASP A 9 -2.12 -8.12 -2.41
CA ASP A 9 -1.02 -9.07 -2.65
C ASP A 9 0.37 -8.39 -2.75
N PHE A 10 0.41 -7.05 -2.63
CA PHE A 10 1.62 -6.28 -2.37
C PHE A 10 2.13 -6.53 -0.94
N THR A 11 2.75 -7.70 -0.74
CA THR A 11 3.41 -8.08 0.51
C THR A 11 4.67 -8.90 0.24
N SER A 12 5.64 -8.74 1.12
CA SER A 12 6.85 -9.58 1.22
C SER A 12 6.74 -10.61 2.35
N HIS A 13 5.64 -10.63 3.10
CA HIS A 13 5.39 -11.65 4.10
C HIS A 13 5.40 -13.05 3.46
N GLY A 14 6.22 -13.95 4.00
CA GLY A 14 6.39 -15.30 3.44
C GLY A 14 7.21 -15.38 2.15
N LYS A 15 7.79 -14.26 1.68
CA LYS A 15 8.76 -14.23 0.58
C LYS A 15 10.18 -14.10 1.14
N GLU A 16 11.18 -14.50 0.34
CA GLU A 16 12.58 -14.29 0.69
C GLU A 16 12.88 -12.79 0.93
N SER A 17 13.88 -12.49 1.76
CA SER A 17 14.27 -11.13 2.16
C SER A 17 14.48 -10.17 0.98
N GLN A 18 14.89 -10.68 -0.19
CA GLN A 18 15.01 -9.93 -1.43
C GLN A 18 13.70 -9.23 -1.83
N GLY A 19 12.55 -9.90 -1.65
CA GLY A 19 11.24 -9.35 -2.01
C GLY A 19 10.81 -8.16 -1.15
N PHE A 20 11.34 -8.03 0.07
CA PHE A 20 11.09 -6.86 0.93
C PHE A 20 11.77 -5.61 0.36
N TYR A 21 13.06 -5.70 0.04
CA TYR A 21 13.85 -4.58 -0.49
C TYR A 21 13.37 -4.13 -1.86
N ASP A 22 12.99 -5.08 -2.73
CA ASP A 22 12.42 -4.77 -4.04
C ASP A 22 11.12 -3.93 -3.92
N ASN A 23 10.28 -4.25 -2.93
CA ASN A 23 9.06 -3.50 -2.66
C ASN A 23 9.37 -2.10 -2.09
N VAL A 24 10.39 -1.95 -1.23
CA VAL A 24 10.83 -0.63 -0.74
C VAL A 24 11.32 0.25 -1.90
N GLU A 25 12.06 -0.30 -2.85
CA GLU A 25 12.47 0.46 -4.05
C GLU A 25 11.27 0.88 -4.91
N LYS A 26 10.27 0.00 -5.09
CA LYS A 26 9.04 0.35 -5.81
C LYS A 26 8.30 1.50 -5.13
N ILE A 27 8.17 1.48 -3.80
CA ILE A 27 7.51 2.56 -3.04
C ILE A 27 8.23 3.89 -3.27
N LYS A 28 9.57 3.91 -3.25
CA LYS A 28 10.37 5.11 -3.56
C LYS A 28 10.10 5.63 -4.97
N ARG A 29 10.04 4.76 -5.98
CA ARG A 29 9.73 5.16 -7.37
C ARG A 29 8.30 5.66 -7.51
N TRP A 30 7.34 5.06 -6.82
CA TRP A 30 5.95 5.52 -6.82
C TRP A 30 5.78 6.87 -6.14
N ARG A 31 6.58 7.15 -5.10
CA ARG A 31 6.59 8.47 -4.45
C ARG A 31 6.91 9.58 -5.44
N GLU A 32 7.94 9.37 -6.25
CA GLU A 32 8.35 10.33 -7.29
C GLU A 32 7.32 10.40 -8.43
N ARG A 33 6.83 9.24 -8.90
CA ARG A 33 5.91 9.16 -10.05
C ARG A 33 4.54 9.76 -9.76
N TYR A 34 3.97 9.47 -8.59
CA TYR A 34 2.59 9.82 -8.25
C TYR A 34 2.48 11.03 -7.31
N ASN A 35 3.61 11.64 -6.92
CA ASN A 35 3.67 12.73 -5.95
C ASN A 35 2.88 12.40 -4.67
N THR A 36 3.27 11.32 -3.99
CA THR A 36 2.50 10.73 -2.89
C THR A 36 2.17 11.73 -1.78
N PRO A 37 0.89 11.79 -1.34
CA PRO A 37 0.50 12.57 -0.17
C PRO A 37 1.21 12.10 1.11
N GLN A 38 1.33 12.99 2.09
CA GLN A 38 1.91 12.67 3.40
C GLN A 38 1.13 11.55 4.09
N GLY A 39 1.85 10.57 4.67
CA GLY A 39 1.28 9.43 5.40
C GLY A 39 0.73 8.30 4.51
N VAL A 40 0.89 8.39 3.18
CA VAL A 40 0.60 7.28 2.26
C VAL A 40 1.70 6.22 2.28
N GLU A 41 2.97 6.62 2.48
CA GLU A 41 4.11 5.70 2.56
C GLU A 41 3.96 4.69 3.70
N GLU A 42 3.44 5.12 4.86
CA GLU A 42 3.16 4.23 6.00
C GLU A 42 2.20 3.10 5.61
N LEU A 43 1.19 3.40 4.78
CA LEU A 43 0.24 2.38 4.33
C LEU A 43 0.89 1.39 3.37
N PHE A 44 1.78 1.84 2.48
CA PHE A 44 2.54 0.94 1.63
C PHE A 44 3.48 0.05 2.44
N ASP A 45 4.15 0.60 3.45
CA ASP A 45 5.06 -0.16 4.31
C ASP A 45 4.32 -1.22 5.12
N ILE A 46 3.19 -0.86 5.74
CA ILE A 46 2.32 -1.80 6.45
C ILE A 46 1.81 -2.90 5.50
N LEU A 47 1.39 -2.55 4.27
CA LEU A 47 0.99 -3.54 3.27
C LEU A 47 2.16 -4.45 2.88
N ASN A 48 3.36 -3.89 2.67
CA ASN A 48 4.54 -4.68 2.37
C ASN A 48 4.79 -5.73 3.47
N HIS A 49 4.64 -5.35 4.73
CA HIS A 49 4.85 -6.24 5.88
C HIS A 49 3.74 -7.26 6.13
N TYR A 50 2.46 -6.89 5.93
CA TYR A 50 1.32 -7.69 6.42
C TYR A 50 0.27 -8.02 5.36
N GLY A 51 0.35 -7.43 4.17
CA GLY A 51 -0.68 -7.52 3.12
C GLY A 51 -1.99 -6.81 3.48
N ARG A 52 -2.05 -6.13 4.63
CA ARG A 52 -3.23 -5.42 5.13
C ARG A 52 -2.85 -4.17 5.90
N ALA A 53 -3.49 -3.03 5.57
CA ALA A 53 -3.33 -1.76 6.27
C ALA A 53 -4.69 -1.14 6.61
N ASN A 54 -4.75 -0.35 7.69
CA ASN A 54 -5.95 0.38 8.12
C ASN A 54 -5.65 1.87 8.27
N THR A 55 -6.64 2.72 7.98
CA THR A 55 -6.52 4.16 8.17
C THR A 55 -7.87 4.80 8.48
N TYR A 56 -7.85 5.90 9.21
CA TYR A 56 -9.01 6.79 9.43
C TYR A 56 -9.14 7.87 8.36
N CYS A 57 -8.25 7.90 7.37
CA CYS A 57 -8.26 8.83 6.25
C CYS A 57 -8.53 8.05 4.94
N PRO A 58 -9.80 7.94 4.51
CA PRO A 58 -10.18 7.16 3.33
C PRO A 58 -9.46 7.58 2.06
N GLU A 59 -9.14 8.87 1.90
CA GLU A 59 -8.45 9.41 0.73
C GLU A 59 -7.07 8.77 0.53
N ARG A 60 -6.34 8.55 1.63
CA ARG A 60 -5.05 7.85 1.59
C ARG A 60 -5.24 6.40 1.16
N ALA A 61 -6.28 5.73 1.65
CA ALA A 61 -6.57 4.36 1.27
C ALA A 61 -6.92 4.21 -0.21
N TYR A 62 -7.75 5.11 -0.74
CA TYR A 62 -8.08 5.13 -2.16
C TYR A 62 -6.88 5.46 -3.04
N PHE A 63 -6.00 6.35 -2.59
CA PHE A 63 -4.75 6.65 -3.30
C PHE A 63 -3.84 5.42 -3.41
N VAL A 64 -3.61 4.73 -2.28
CA VAL A 64 -2.80 3.48 -2.27
C VAL A 64 -3.45 2.43 -3.17
N ALA A 65 -4.77 2.25 -3.07
CA ALA A 65 -5.50 1.32 -3.91
C ALA A 65 -5.37 1.62 -5.40
N TYR A 66 -5.43 2.91 -5.78
CA TYR A 66 -5.21 3.36 -7.15
C TYR A 66 -3.80 3.03 -7.65
N VAL A 67 -2.76 3.35 -6.87
CA VAL A 67 -1.37 3.06 -7.27
C VAL A 67 -1.16 1.56 -7.42
N LEU A 68 -1.56 0.76 -6.43
CA LEU A 68 -1.37 -0.70 -6.47
C LEU A 68 -2.13 -1.34 -7.63
N SER A 69 -3.38 -0.94 -7.88
CA SER A 69 -4.16 -1.46 -9.00
C SER A 69 -3.56 -1.07 -10.35
N SER A 70 -3.03 0.16 -10.47
CA SER A 70 -2.36 0.66 -11.68
C SER A 70 -1.06 -0.09 -11.98
N GLU A 71 -0.41 -0.62 -10.94
CA GLU A 71 0.84 -1.40 -11.04
C GLU A 71 0.57 -2.91 -11.12
N GLY A 72 -0.69 -3.33 -11.21
CA GLY A 72 -1.11 -4.71 -11.46
C GLY A 72 -1.31 -5.59 -10.23
N TYR A 73 -1.27 -5.02 -9.02
CA TYR A 73 -1.54 -5.74 -7.77
C TYR A 73 -3.04 -5.94 -7.54
N LYS A 74 -3.40 -7.05 -6.92
CA LYS A 74 -4.78 -7.30 -6.50
C LYS A 74 -5.05 -6.53 -5.22
N VAL A 75 -6.02 -5.63 -5.26
CA VAL A 75 -6.41 -4.79 -4.13
C VAL A 75 -7.90 -4.93 -3.80
N LYS A 76 -8.21 -4.88 -2.51
CA LYS A 76 -9.56 -4.74 -1.97
C LYS A 76 -9.60 -3.64 -0.91
N VAL A 77 -10.54 -2.71 -1.05
CA VAL A 77 -10.83 -1.67 -0.06
C VAL A 77 -12.13 -2.01 0.67
N ILE A 78 -12.13 -1.89 2.00
CA ILE A 78 -13.27 -2.17 2.87
C ILE A 78 -13.49 -0.97 3.78
N THR A 79 -14.68 -0.39 3.76
CA THR A 79 -15.06 0.76 4.59
C THR A 79 -16.05 0.33 5.66
N GLY A 80 -15.80 0.69 6.91
CA GLY A 80 -16.70 0.48 8.06
C GLY A 80 -16.99 1.75 8.83
#